data_AF-C0ZAV8-F1
#
_entry.id   AF-C0ZAV8-F1
#
_cell.length_a   1.000
_cell.length_b   1.000
_cell.length_c   1.000
_cell.angle_alpha   90.00
_cell.angle_beta   90.00
_cell.angle_gamma   90.00
#
_symmetry.space_group_name_H-M   'P 1'
#
loop_
_entity.id
_entity.type
_entity.pdbx_description
1 polymer ?
#
loop_
_entity_poly.entity_id
_entity_poly.type
_entity_poly.pdbx_seq_one_letter_code
_entity_poly.pdbx_strand_id
1 'polypeptide(L)'
;MASKRPVNRVRNVYWGAFILDWFKYLQDHELSAADYRILFYLCHKMYNDDNTARVRQKIISHDLAMDKGNVSKCLKKLRTKQFIAKAPDGYMINPHLFYAGNGYHNRENLRDSFDRLLIDESESLRFSFNEDEHTLEVLGDMDDWPFN
;
A
#
# COMPACT_ATOMS: atom_id res chain seq x y z
N MET A 1 -30.67 -4.22 36.73
CA MET A 1 -29.56 -3.53 36.04
C MET A 1 -29.43 -4.09 34.64
N ALA A 2 -29.80 -3.33 33.61
CA ALA A 2 -29.71 -3.79 32.22
C ALA A 2 -28.31 -3.51 31.67
N SER A 3 -27.62 -4.57 31.25
CA SER A 3 -26.35 -4.51 30.52
C SER A 3 -26.54 -3.75 29.21
N LYS A 4 -25.87 -2.59 29.09
CA LYS A 4 -25.80 -1.84 27.83
C LYS A 4 -24.95 -2.65 26.86
N ARG A 5 -25.60 -3.29 25.88
CA ARG A 5 -24.93 -3.86 24.70
C ARG A 5 -24.05 -2.77 24.07
N PRO A 6 -22.79 -3.04 23.71
CA PRO A 6 -21.97 -2.04 23.04
C PRO A 6 -22.65 -1.67 21.72
N VAL A 7 -22.89 -0.38 21.55
CA VAL A 7 -23.44 0.21 20.33
C VAL A 7 -22.54 -0.22 19.18
N ASN A 8 -23.13 -0.95 18.23
CA ASN A 8 -22.49 -1.32 16.98
C ASN A 8 -22.09 -0.01 16.30
N ARG A 9 -20.81 0.39 16.40
CA ARG A 9 -20.33 1.58 15.69
C ARG A 9 -20.56 1.29 14.22
N VAL A 10 -21.44 2.10 13.60
CA VAL A 10 -21.60 2.18 12.15
C VAL A 10 -20.20 2.14 11.56
N ARG A 11 -19.94 1.20 10.63
CA ARG A 11 -18.68 1.19 9.87
C ARG A 11 -18.60 2.54 9.18
N ASN A 12 -17.83 3.47 9.77
CA ASN A 12 -17.60 4.81 9.26
C ASN A 12 -17.30 4.70 7.77
N VAL A 13 -17.84 5.63 6.98
CA VAL A 13 -17.54 5.78 5.55
C VAL A 13 -16.03 5.60 5.35
N TYR A 14 -15.66 4.50 4.68
CA TYR A 14 -14.26 4.12 4.51
C TYR A 14 -13.75 4.77 3.24
N TRP A 15 -13.14 5.94 3.39
CA TRP A 15 -12.48 6.67 2.31
C TRP A 15 -10.97 6.48 2.39
N GLY A 16 -10.29 6.71 1.28
CA GLY A 16 -8.84 6.81 1.23
C GLY A 16 -8.43 8.01 0.37
N ALA A 17 -7.25 8.57 0.65
CA ALA A 17 -6.62 9.59 -0.17
C ALA A 17 -5.46 8.99 -0.95
N PHE A 18 -5.26 9.46 -2.17
CA PHE A 18 -4.17 9.05 -3.04
C PHE A 18 -3.37 10.28 -3.42
N ILE A 19 -2.05 10.13 -3.51
CA ILE A 19 -1.21 11.15 -4.12
C ILE A 19 -1.41 11.06 -5.63
N LEU A 20 -1.89 12.13 -6.26
CA LEU A 20 -2.30 12.08 -7.68
C LEU A 20 -1.14 11.71 -8.61
N ASP A 21 0.08 12.14 -8.29
CA ASP A 21 1.27 11.77 -9.05
C ASP A 21 1.55 10.26 -9.05
N TRP A 22 1.04 9.50 -8.08
CA TRP A 22 1.16 8.05 -8.08
C TRP A 22 0.55 7.43 -9.34
N PHE A 23 -0.49 8.04 -9.92
CA PHE A 23 -1.12 7.53 -11.15
C PHE A 23 -0.17 7.50 -12.34
N LYS A 24 0.92 8.29 -12.35
CA LYS A 24 1.97 8.18 -13.38
C LYS A 24 2.67 6.82 -13.30
N TYR A 25 2.94 6.34 -12.09
CA TYR A 25 3.59 5.05 -11.85
C TYR A 25 2.63 3.87 -11.91
N LEU A 26 1.32 4.10 -11.70
CA LEU A 26 0.28 3.12 -11.99
C LEU A 26 0.00 2.95 -13.49
N GLN A 27 0.70 3.65 -14.38
CA GLN A 27 0.63 3.42 -15.84
C GLN A 27 1.80 2.57 -16.36
N ASP A 28 2.60 2.01 -15.46
CA ASP A 28 3.76 1.20 -15.77
C ASP A 28 3.38 -0.06 -16.57
N HIS A 29 3.95 -0.19 -17.77
CA HIS A 29 3.70 -1.27 -18.71
C HIS A 29 4.07 -2.67 -18.18
N GLU A 30 4.93 -2.74 -17.15
CA GLU A 30 5.27 -4.00 -16.50
C GLU A 30 4.18 -4.51 -15.55
N LEU A 31 3.21 -3.66 -15.17
CA LEU A 31 2.08 -4.05 -14.32
C LEU A 31 1.00 -4.73 -15.16
N SER A 32 0.73 -5.98 -14.82
CA SER A 32 -0.34 -6.77 -15.40
C SER A 32 -1.68 -6.53 -14.72
N ALA A 33 -2.78 -6.97 -15.35
CA ALA A 33 -4.10 -7.00 -14.72
C ALA A 33 -4.10 -7.77 -13.39
N ALA A 34 -3.27 -8.82 -13.25
CA ALA A 34 -3.13 -9.56 -12.00
C ALA A 34 -2.47 -8.74 -10.89
N ASP A 35 -1.48 -7.90 -11.23
CA ASP A 35 -0.81 -6.99 -10.29
C ASP A 35 -1.82 -5.97 -9.74
N TYR A 36 -2.63 -5.35 -10.62
CA TYR A 36 -3.69 -4.43 -10.19
C TYR A 36 -4.76 -5.10 -9.34
N ARG A 37 -5.21 -6.31 -9.70
CA ARG A 37 -6.19 -7.06 -8.91
C ARG A 37 -5.69 -7.30 -7.48
N ILE A 38 -4.42 -7.64 -7.31
CA ILE A 38 -3.82 -7.84 -5.98
C ILE A 38 -3.67 -6.50 -5.25
N LEU A 39 -3.17 -5.45 -5.90
CA LEU A 39 -3.03 -4.13 -5.29
C LEU A 39 -4.38 -3.62 -4.77
N PHE A 40 -5.42 -3.64 -5.61
CA PHE A 40 -6.77 -3.20 -5.22
C PHE A 40 -7.38 -4.10 -4.14
N TYR A 41 -7.12 -5.40 -4.17
CA TYR A 41 -7.51 -6.30 -3.09
C TYR A 41 -6.85 -5.91 -1.77
N LEU A 42 -5.54 -5.62 -1.77
CA LEU A 42 -4.84 -5.16 -0.57
C LEU A 42 -5.42 -3.84 -0.08
N CYS A 43 -5.65 -2.87 -0.97
CA CYS A 43 -6.30 -1.60 -0.60
C CYS A 43 -7.70 -1.82 0.03
N HIS A 44 -8.49 -2.73 -0.53
CA HIS A 44 -9.80 -3.10 0.03
C HIS A 44 -9.69 -3.75 1.42
N LYS A 45 -8.60 -4.46 1.71
CA LYS A 45 -8.36 -5.17 2.98
C LYS A 45 -7.56 -4.35 4.00
N MET A 46 -7.20 -3.10 3.68
CA MET A 46 -6.49 -2.24 4.62
C MET A 46 -7.32 -1.95 5.86
N TYR A 47 -6.64 -1.84 7.00
CA TYR A 47 -7.19 -1.28 8.22
C TYR A 47 -7.22 0.24 8.10
N ASN A 48 -8.19 0.85 8.80
CA ASN A 48 -8.56 2.24 8.56
C ASN A 48 -7.55 3.26 9.10
N ASP A 49 -6.64 2.83 9.96
CA ASP A 49 -5.75 3.65 10.78
C ASP A 49 -4.27 3.47 10.47
N ASP A 50 -3.86 2.35 9.86
CA ASP A 50 -2.44 1.99 9.77
C ASP A 50 -1.93 1.63 8.36
N ASN A 51 -2.74 1.78 7.31
CA ASN A 51 -2.36 1.44 5.93
C ASN A 51 -1.95 -0.04 5.73
N THR A 52 -2.16 -0.91 6.71
CA THR A 52 -1.81 -2.33 6.62
C THR A 52 -2.97 -3.17 6.16
N ALA A 53 -2.73 -4.11 5.26
CA ALA A 53 -3.61 -5.22 4.94
C ALA A 53 -3.06 -6.48 5.61
N ARG A 54 -3.66 -6.89 6.73
CA ARG A 54 -3.23 -8.08 7.51
C ARG A 54 -3.75 -9.38 6.90
N VAL A 55 -3.33 -9.65 5.66
CA VAL A 55 -3.77 -10.79 4.86
C VAL A 55 -2.58 -11.61 4.38
N ARG A 56 -2.64 -12.92 4.61
CA ARG A 56 -1.59 -13.85 4.18
C ARG A 56 -1.76 -14.21 2.70
N GLN A 57 -0.66 -14.49 2.00
CA GLN A 57 -0.65 -14.88 0.59
C GLN A 57 -1.61 -16.03 0.23
N LYS A 58 -1.75 -17.03 1.13
CA LYS A 58 -2.72 -18.14 0.94
C LYS A 58 -4.16 -17.63 0.84
N ILE A 59 -4.53 -16.62 1.62
CA ILE A 59 -5.87 -16.02 1.60
C ILE A 59 -6.06 -15.20 0.32
N ILE A 60 -5.04 -14.43 -0.10
CA ILE A 60 -5.08 -13.68 -1.37
C ILE A 60 -5.32 -14.64 -2.55
N SER A 61 -4.57 -15.74 -2.60
CA SER A 61 -4.70 -16.79 -3.63
C SER A 61 -6.10 -17.39 -3.67
N HIS A 62 -6.66 -17.71 -2.50
CA HIS A 62 -8.02 -18.23 -2.40
C HIS A 62 -9.07 -17.20 -2.85
N ASP A 63 -9.05 -15.99 -2.27
CA ASP A 63 -10.09 -14.98 -2.46
C ASP A 63 -10.11 -14.42 -3.89
N LEU A 64 -8.96 -14.37 -4.56
CA LEU A 64 -8.87 -13.91 -5.95
C LEU A 64 -8.96 -15.05 -6.99
N ALA A 65 -9.09 -16.30 -6.53
CA ALA A 65 -9.01 -17.50 -7.37
C ALA A 65 -7.77 -17.50 -8.27
N MET A 66 -6.61 -17.21 -7.68
CA MET A 66 -5.31 -17.12 -8.36
C MET A 66 -4.35 -18.18 -7.82
N ASP A 67 -3.49 -18.73 -8.68
CA ASP A 67 -2.47 -19.67 -8.23
C ASP A 67 -1.44 -18.98 -7.31
N LYS A 68 -0.94 -19.72 -6.32
CA LYS A 68 -0.03 -19.18 -5.30
C LYS A 68 1.26 -18.62 -5.90
N GLY A 69 1.75 -19.20 -6.99
CA GLY A 69 2.99 -18.80 -7.65
C GLY A 69 2.85 -17.43 -8.31
N ASN A 70 1.76 -17.21 -9.03
CA ASN A 70 1.41 -15.93 -9.64
C ASN A 70 1.19 -14.86 -8.56
N VAL A 71 0.44 -15.17 -7.49
CA VAL A 71 0.31 -14.23 -6.36
C VAL A 71 1.67 -13.86 -5.77
N SER A 72 2.58 -14.83 -5.59
CA SER A 72 3.94 -14.58 -5.11
C SER A 72 4.70 -13.60 -6.01
N LYS A 73 4.65 -13.83 -7.32
CA LYS A 73 5.33 -13.00 -8.33
C LYS A 73 4.77 -11.58 -8.34
N CYS A 74 3.45 -11.42 -8.31
CA CYS A 74 2.80 -10.12 -8.25
C CYS A 74 3.15 -9.36 -6.97
N LEU A 75 3.09 -10.01 -5.80
CA LEU A 75 3.47 -9.39 -4.53
C LEU A 75 4.95 -8.97 -4.52
N LYS A 76 5.84 -9.80 -5.06
CA LYS A 76 7.25 -9.43 -5.24
C LYS A 76 7.38 -8.19 -6.13
N LYS A 77 6.69 -8.16 -7.27
CA LYS A 77 6.73 -7.02 -8.20
C LYS A 77 6.22 -5.73 -7.54
N LEU A 78 5.07 -5.78 -6.86
CA LEU A 78 4.50 -4.63 -6.15
C LEU A 78 5.42 -4.12 -5.03
N ARG A 79 6.18 -5.02 -4.38
CA ARG A 79 7.23 -4.67 -3.41
C ARG A 79 8.44 -4.01 -4.06
N THR A 80 8.98 -4.59 -5.13
CA THR A 80 10.10 -3.99 -5.87
C THR A 80 9.75 -2.62 -6.42
N LYS A 81 8.49 -2.40 -6.83
CA LYS A 81 8.00 -1.07 -7.25
C LYS A 81 7.66 -0.15 -6.07
N GLN A 82 7.77 -0.63 -4.83
CA GLN A 82 7.47 0.04 -3.56
C GLN A 82 6.07 0.63 -3.47
N PHE A 83 5.09 -0.05 -4.07
CA PHE A 83 3.67 0.26 -3.83
C PHE A 83 3.19 -0.35 -2.52
N ILE A 84 3.84 -1.44 -2.09
CA ILE A 84 3.62 -2.09 -0.81
C ILE A 84 4.96 -2.50 -0.20
N ALA A 85 5.00 -2.66 1.12
CA ALA A 85 6.10 -3.29 1.85
C ALA A 85 5.60 -4.56 2.56
N LYS A 86 6.50 -5.50 2.82
CA LYS A 86 6.16 -6.66 3.64
C LYS A 86 6.06 -6.22 5.10
N ALA A 87 4.94 -6.52 5.75
CA ALA A 87 4.73 -6.30 7.18
C ALA A 87 4.63 -7.65 7.92
N PRO A 88 4.85 -7.70 9.25
CA PRO A 88 4.80 -8.95 10.03
C PRO A 88 3.56 -9.80 9.75
N ASP A 89 2.38 -9.18 9.72
CA ASP A 89 1.09 -9.87 9.55
C ASP A 89 0.46 -9.71 8.16
N GLY A 90 1.20 -9.20 7.17
CA GLY A 90 0.64 -8.94 5.86
C GLY A 90 1.50 -8.02 5.02
N TYR A 91 0.89 -6.93 4.56
CA TYR A 91 1.52 -5.93 3.70
C TYR A 91 1.07 -4.54 4.11
N MET A 92 1.96 -3.57 4.05
CA MET A 92 1.63 -2.16 4.24
C MET A 92 1.59 -1.48 2.88
N ILE A 93 0.52 -0.76 2.56
CA ILE A 93 0.45 0.05 1.35
C ILE A 93 1.25 1.33 1.61
N ASN A 94 2.10 1.71 0.66
CA ASN A 94 3.03 2.83 0.80
C ASN A 94 2.29 4.13 1.17
N PRO A 95 2.52 4.68 2.38
CA PRO A 95 1.90 5.91 2.82
C PRO A 95 2.34 7.12 1.98
N HIS A 96 3.52 7.13 1.35
CA HIS A 96 3.89 8.20 0.41
C HIS A 96 2.99 8.25 -0.83
N LEU A 97 2.17 7.22 -1.07
CA LEU A 97 1.32 7.08 -2.25
C LEU A 97 -0.18 7.08 -1.92
N PHE A 98 -0.57 6.58 -0.75
CA PHE A 98 -1.96 6.36 -0.36
C PHE A 98 -2.15 6.49 1.15
N TYR A 99 -3.29 7.00 1.63
CA TYR A 99 -3.71 6.92 3.04
C TYR A 99 -5.10 6.32 3.18
N ALA A 100 -5.25 5.37 4.11
CA ALA A 100 -6.57 5.03 4.64
C ALA A 100 -7.07 6.23 5.47
N GLY A 101 -8.36 6.56 5.37
CA GLY A 101 -8.88 7.87 5.78
C GLY A 101 -8.46 8.34 7.19
N ASN A 102 -8.47 7.47 8.20
CA ASN A 102 -8.04 7.86 9.55
C ASN A 102 -6.52 7.85 9.74
N GLY A 103 -5.78 7.15 8.88
CA GLY A 103 -4.32 7.10 8.89
C GLY A 103 -3.66 8.44 8.52
N TYR A 104 -4.35 9.31 7.77
CA TYR A 104 -3.81 10.61 7.36
C TYR A 104 -3.40 11.50 8.55
N HIS A 105 -4.15 11.46 9.65
CA HIS A 105 -3.79 12.21 10.87
C HIS A 105 -2.46 11.76 11.49
N ASN A 106 -2.02 10.53 11.18
CA ASN A 106 -0.79 9.92 11.66
C ASN A 106 0.23 9.68 10.52
N ARG A 107 0.08 10.40 9.40
CA ARG A 107 0.80 10.13 8.14
C ARG A 107 2.32 10.09 8.28
N GLU A 108 2.91 10.97 9.09
CA GLU A 108 4.36 11.01 9.35
C GLU A 108 4.84 9.67 9.95
N ASN A 109 4.19 9.21 11.03
CA ASN A 109 4.52 7.93 11.65
C ASN A 109 4.25 6.75 10.71
N LEU A 110 3.25 6.82 9.84
CA LEU A 110 3.00 5.77 8.84
C LEU A 110 4.13 5.71 7.81
N ARG A 111 4.57 6.85 7.28
CA ARG A 111 5.71 6.95 6.35
C ARG A 111 6.96 6.39 7.01
N ASP A 112 7.32 6.87 8.21
CA ASP A 112 8.44 6.35 8.97
C ASP A 112 8.37 4.83 9.21
N SER A 113 7.17 4.32 9.50
CA SER A 113 6.97 2.88 9.70
C SER A 113 7.20 2.10 8.40
N PHE A 114 6.73 2.63 7.27
CA PHE A 114 6.96 2.03 5.96
C PHE A 114 8.44 2.05 5.57
N ASP A 115 9.11 3.17 5.78
CA ASP A 115 10.53 3.35 5.48
C ASP A 115 11.40 2.38 6.26
N ARG A 116 11.08 2.16 7.54
CA ARG A 116 11.75 1.14 8.37
C ARG A 116 11.56 -0.27 7.80
N LEU A 117 10.36 -0.61 7.30
CA LEU A 117 10.13 -1.91 6.67
C LEU A 117 11.01 -2.11 5.42
N LEU A 118 11.29 -1.05 4.66
CA LEU A 118 12.18 -1.10 3.50
C LEU A 118 13.65 -1.24 3.91
N ILE A 119 14.08 -0.46 4.90
CA ILE A 119 15.46 -0.49 5.43
C ILE A 119 15.78 -1.87 6.01
N ASP A 120 14.85 -2.47 6.74
CA ASP A 120 15.00 -3.83 7.28
C ASP A 120 15.16 -4.89 6.17
N GLU A 121 14.61 -4.63 4.98
CA GLU A 121 14.80 -5.44 3.77
C GLU A 121 16.03 -5.01 2.94
N SER A 122 16.83 -4.05 3.44
CA SER A 122 17.97 -3.43 2.76
C SER A 122 17.61 -2.79 1.41
N GLU A 123 16.39 -2.28 1.28
CA GLU A 123 15.92 -1.55 0.11
C GLU A 123 16.07 -0.03 0.31
N SER A 124 16.53 0.69 -0.72
CA SER A 124 16.50 2.15 -0.74
C SER A 124 15.08 2.65 -0.97
N LEU A 125 14.70 3.76 -0.34
CA LEU A 125 13.43 4.44 -0.64
C LEU A 125 13.39 4.86 -2.12
N ARG A 126 12.25 4.61 -2.76
CA ARG A 126 11.91 5.04 -4.11
C ARG A 126 11.01 6.26 -4.13
N PHE A 127 10.09 6.38 -3.17
CA PHE A 127 9.11 7.45 -3.15
C PHE A 127 9.19 8.22 -1.85
N SER A 128 9.18 9.55 -1.96
CA SER A 128 8.98 10.46 -0.84
C SER A 128 7.92 11.49 -1.25
N PHE A 129 6.95 11.75 -0.38
CA PHE A 129 5.93 12.77 -0.67
C PHE A 129 6.29 14.01 0.12
N ASN A 130 6.61 15.07 -0.62
CA ASN A 130 6.92 16.38 -0.07
C ASN A 130 5.60 17.14 0.15
N GLU A 131 5.23 17.33 1.42
CA GLU A 131 3.97 18.00 1.76
C GLU A 131 4.01 19.50 1.50
N ASP A 132 5.18 20.13 1.63
CA ASP A 132 5.33 21.58 1.47
C ASP A 132 5.19 21.98 0.00
N GLU A 133 5.78 21.19 -0.89
CA GLU A 133 5.73 21.41 -2.35
C GLU A 133 4.54 20.68 -3.03
N HIS A 134 3.82 19.83 -2.28
CA HIS A 134 2.75 18.97 -2.79
C HIS A 134 3.17 18.06 -3.96
N THR A 135 4.42 17.58 -3.95
CA THR A 135 5.01 16.77 -5.01
C THR A 135 5.42 15.38 -4.53
N LEU A 136 5.30 14.39 -5.41
CA LEU A 136 5.87 13.06 -5.19
C LEU A 136 7.28 13.02 -5.77
N GLU A 137 8.28 12.99 -4.89
CA GLU A 137 9.68 12.85 -5.23
C GLU A 137 10.03 11.37 -5.45
N VAL A 138 10.81 11.10 -6.49
CA VAL A 138 11.39 9.77 -6.73
C VAL A 138 12.86 9.78 -6.36
N LEU A 139 13.21 8.94 -5.40
CA LEU A 139 14.56 8.82 -4.85
C LEU A 139 15.19 7.55 -5.45
N GLY A 140 16.36 7.66 -6.08
CA GLY A 140 17.00 6.55 -6.81
C GLY A 140 17.00 6.71 -8.32
N ASP A 141 17.82 5.91 -9.03
CA ASP A 141 18.31 6.22 -10.37
C ASP A 141 17.22 6.58 -11.40
N MET A 142 17.44 7.75 -12.00
CA MET A 142 16.66 8.40 -13.06
C MET A 142 16.74 7.67 -14.43
N ASP A 143 17.02 6.37 -14.50
CA ASP A 143 17.45 5.75 -15.77
C ASP A 143 16.42 4.83 -16.44
N ASP A 144 15.28 4.52 -15.84
CA ASP A 144 14.30 3.58 -16.42
C ASP A 144 12.86 4.14 -16.50
N TRP A 145 12.69 5.35 -17.08
CA TRP A 145 11.36 5.81 -17.51
C TRP A 145 11.37 6.29 -18.98
N PRO A 146 10.43 5.85 -19.83
CA PRO A 146 10.59 5.83 -21.30
C PRO A 146 10.34 7.17 -22.01
N PHE A 147 10.50 8.30 -21.33
CA PHE A 147 10.23 9.63 -21.88
C PHE A 147 11.40 10.62 -21.80
N ASN A 148 12.63 10.14 -21.56
CA ASN A 148 13.84 10.88 -21.92
C ASN A 148 14.17 10.69 -23.40
#